data_AF-A0A6A8MSS9-F1
#
_entry.id   AF-A0A6A8MSS9-F1
#
_cell.length_a   1.000
_cell.length_b   1.000
_cell.length_c   1.000
_cell.angle_alpha   90.00
_cell.angle_beta   90.00
_cell.angle_gamma   90.00
#
_symmetry.space_group_name_H-M   'P 1'
#
loop_
_entity.id
_entity.type
_entity.pdbx_description
1 polymer ?
#
loop_
_entity_poly.entity_id
_entity_poly.type
_entity_poly.pdbx_seq_one_letter_code
_entity_poly.pdbx_strand_id
1 'polypeptide(L)' 'LEARGQVLLKLNVDRSRLAEVVALLPALDAPTVSDLAGGDACAVETVVNKSDINVLIPALKDKGATGIIELAISKIIH' A
#
# COMPACT_ATOMS: atom_id res chain seq x y z
N LEU A 1 -3.78 14.53 -15.83
CA LEU A 1 -3.30 13.32 -16.55
C LEU A 1 -2.56 12.36 -15.65
N GLU A 2 -1.99 12.82 -14.53
CA GLU A 2 -1.17 12.04 -13.59
C GLU A 2 -1.89 10.84 -12.94
N ALA A 3 -3.21 10.89 -12.78
CA ALA A 3 -3.99 9.74 -12.29
C ALA A 3 -3.96 8.53 -13.26
N ARG A 4 -3.67 8.75 -14.55
CA ARG A 4 -3.70 7.68 -15.54
C ARG A 4 -2.52 6.73 -15.31
N GLY A 5 -2.84 5.51 -14.88
CA GLY A 5 -1.85 4.48 -14.55
C GLY A 5 -1.45 4.46 -13.09
N GLN A 6 -2.05 5.30 -12.24
CA GLN A 6 -1.86 5.25 -10.79
C GLN A 6 -3.06 4.58 -10.12
N VAL A 7 -2.79 3.84 -9.06
CA VAL A 7 -3.80 3.18 -8.23
C VAL A 7 -3.46 3.36 -6.77
N LEU A 8 -4.49 3.47 -5.93
CA LEU A 8 -4.31 3.45 -4.49
C LEU A 8 -4.29 1.99 -4.05
N LEU A 9 -3.21 1.59 -3.39
CA LEU A 9 -3.10 0.31 -2.73
C LEU A 9 -3.38 0.49 -1.25
N LYS A 10 -4.32 -0.30 -0.72
CA LYS A 10 -4.65 -0.35 0.71
C LYS A 10 -4.46 -1.77 1.22
N LEU A 11 -3.80 -1.92 2.35
CA LEU A 11 -3.51 -3.23 2.95
C LEU A 11 -3.45 -3.14 4.47
N ASN A 12 -3.54 -4.29 5.12
CA ASN A 12 -3.30 -4.45 6.55
C ASN A 12 -1.99 -5.20 6.78
N VAL A 13 -1.29 -4.88 7.85
CA VAL A 13 -0.06 -5.56 8.25
C VAL A 13 0.05 -5.58 9.77
N ASP A 14 0.53 -6.68 10.35
CA ASP A 14 0.90 -6.71 11.76
C ASP A 14 1.97 -5.67 12.05
N ARG A 15 1.87 -4.99 13.20
CA ARG A 15 2.79 -3.91 13.56
C ARG A 15 4.25 -4.36 13.60
N SER A 16 4.52 -5.63 13.90
CA SER A 16 5.85 -6.24 13.88
C SER A 16 6.46 -6.38 12.48
N ARG A 17 5.63 -6.42 11.43
CA ARG A 17 6.04 -6.61 10.02
C ARG A 17 5.95 -5.33 9.20
N LEU A 18 5.43 -4.25 9.79
CA LEU A 18 5.22 -2.95 9.12
C LEU A 18 6.48 -2.44 8.41
N ALA A 19 7.65 -2.51 9.06
CA ALA A 19 8.89 -2.00 8.49
C ALA A 19 9.31 -2.76 7.20
N GLU A 20 9.12 -4.09 7.18
CA GLU A 20 9.41 -4.91 6.00
C GLU A 20 8.46 -4.59 4.84
N VAL A 21 7.19 -4.35 5.16
CA VAL A 21 6.15 -3.99 4.17
C VAL A 21 6.41 -2.60 3.60
N VAL A 22 6.67 -1.60 4.45
CA VAL A 22 6.95 -0.22 4.02
C VAL A 22 8.21 -0.15 3.14
N ALA A 23 9.23 -0.97 3.41
CA ALA A 23 10.45 -1.03 2.61
C ALA A 23 10.23 -1.54 1.17
N LEU A 24 9.13 -2.26 0.90
CA LEU A 24 8.76 -2.69 -0.45
C LEU A 24 8.00 -1.63 -1.24
N LEU A 25 7.41 -0.66 -0.57
CA LEU A 25 6.59 0.35 -1.23
C LEU A 25 7.49 1.37 -1.94
N PRO A 26 7.12 1.81 -3.15
CA PRO A 26 7.92 2.79 -3.88
C PRO A 26 8.04 4.09 -3.07
N ALA A 27 9.26 4.62 -2.99
CA ALA A 27 9.64 5.70 -2.08
C ALA A 27 8.97 7.07 -2.35
N LEU A 28 8.20 7.20 -3.43
CA LEU A 28 7.79 8.49 -3.98
C LEU A 28 6.73 9.22 -3.15
N ASP A 29 5.93 8.53 -2.32
CA ASP A 29 4.74 9.15 -1.68
C ASP A 29 4.56 8.86 -0.19
N ALA A 30 5.61 8.45 0.54
CA ALA A 30 5.59 8.25 2.01
C ALA A 30 4.27 7.62 2.52
N PRO A 31 4.14 6.28 2.54
CA PRO A 31 2.86 5.61 2.75
C PRO A 31 2.16 6.10 4.02
N THR A 32 0.84 6.29 3.93
CA THR A 32 0.02 6.58 5.11
C THR A 32 -0.08 5.31 5.94
N VAL A 33 0.21 5.42 7.24
CA VAL A 33 0.09 4.32 8.19
C VAL A 33 -0.88 4.73 9.29
N SER A 34 -1.93 3.94 9.49
CA SER A 34 -2.95 4.15 10.52
C SER A 34 -3.09 2.92 11.39
N ASP A 35 -3.25 3.10 12.69
CA ASP A 35 -3.52 1.97 13.60
C ASP A 35 -4.93 1.43 13.40
N LEU A 36 -5.05 0.10 13.35
CA LEU A 36 -6.34 -0.57 13.37
C LEU A 36 -6.87 -0.67 14.82
N ALA A 37 -8.19 -0.81 14.94
CA ALA A 37 -8.82 -1.05 16.23
C ALA A 37 -8.23 -2.33 16.88
N GLY A 38 -7.79 -2.22 18.14
CA GLY A 38 -7.10 -3.28 18.87
C GLY A 38 -5.57 -3.17 18.91
N GLY A 39 -4.96 -2.31 18.07
CA GLY A 39 -3.55 -1.89 18.20
C GLY A 39 -2.48 -2.87 17.70
N ASP A 40 -2.84 -4.11 17.38
CA ASP A 40 -1.87 -5.14 16.95
C ASP A 40 -1.48 -5.04 15.46
N ALA A 41 -2.26 -4.31 14.66
CA ALA A 41 -2.08 -4.18 13.23
C ALA A 41 -2.27 -2.74 12.74
N CYS A 42 -1.70 -2.45 11.58
CA CYS A 42 -1.77 -1.16 10.91
C CYS A 42 -2.41 -1.32 9.53
N ALA A 43 -3.19 -0.34 9.11
CA ALA A 43 -3.54 -0.10 7.73
C ALA A 43 -2.42 0.71 7.07
N VAL A 44 -2.02 0.31 5.87
CA VAL A 44 -1.06 1.02 5.03
C VAL A 44 -1.73 1.39 3.71
N GLU A 45 -1.57 2.64 3.31
CA GLU A 45 -2.12 3.19 2.07
C GLU A 45 -1.03 3.92 1.27
N THR A 46 -0.93 3.62 -0.02
CA THR A 46 0.05 4.27 -0.90
C THR A 46 -0.42 4.29 -2.34
N VAL A 47 0.01 5.31 -3.09
CA VAL A 47 -0.23 5.41 -4.52
C VAL A 47 0.92 4.70 -5.24
N VAL A 48 0.59 3.80 -6.15
CA VAL A 48 1.56 3.02 -6.93
C VAL A 48 1.20 3.00 -8.40
N ASN A 49 2.20 2.73 -9.25
CA ASN A 49 1.93 2.49 -10.66
C ASN A 49 1.20 1.16 -10.83
N LYS A 50 0.14 1.16 -11.63
CA LYS A 50 -0.65 -0.03 -11.95
C LYS A 50 0.20 -1.13 -12.60
N SER A 51 1.26 -0.77 -13.32
CA SER A 51 2.19 -1.74 -13.91
C SER A 51 2.89 -2.61 -12.87
N ASP A 52 3.07 -2.09 -11.65
CA ASP A 52 3.92 -2.71 -10.63
C ASP A 52 3.13 -3.66 -9.72
N ILE A 53 1.79 -3.60 -9.78
CA ILE A 53 0.86 -4.36 -8.92
C ILE A 53 1.11 -5.87 -8.97
N ASN A 54 1.33 -6.44 -10.16
CA ASN A 54 1.51 -7.88 -10.32
C ASN A 54 2.78 -8.41 -9.65
N VAL A 55 3.78 -7.55 -9.42
CA VAL A 55 5.02 -7.90 -8.73
C VAL A 55 4.91 -7.53 -7.25
N LEU A 56 4.32 -6.38 -6.96
CA LEU A 56 4.24 -5.83 -5.62
C LEU A 56 3.30 -6.62 -4.71
N ILE A 57 2.10 -6.99 -5.17
CA ILE A 57 1.12 -7.71 -4.34
C ILE A 57 1.67 -9.05 -3.81
N PRO A 58 2.26 -9.94 -4.64
CA PRO A 58 2.88 -11.17 -4.13
C PRO A 58 3.96 -10.90 -3.08
N ALA A 59 4.88 -9.95 -3.34
CA ALA A 59 5.95 -9.60 -2.40
C ALA A 59 5.41 -9.07 -1.06
N LEU A 60 4.37 -8.23 -1.10
CA LEU A 60 3.71 -7.73 0.09
C LEU A 60 3.07 -8.87 0.90
N LYS A 61 2.40 -9.82 0.23
CA LYS A 61 1.80 -10.99 0.89
C LYS A 61 2.85 -11.86 1.58
N ASP A 62 3.99 -12.10 0.92
CA ASP A 62 5.11 -12.85 1.51
C ASP A 62 5.65 -12.13 2.76
N LYS A 63 5.60 -10.80 2.77
CA LYS A 63 5.94 -9.94 3.92
C LYS A 63 4.81 -9.73 4.92
N GLY A 64 3.69 -10.44 4.78
CA GLY A 64 2.62 -10.47 5.79
C GLY A 64 1.51 -9.45 5.59
N ALA A 65 1.49 -8.77 4.45
CA ALA A 65 0.35 -7.97 4.08
C ALA A 65 -0.89 -8.84 3.87
N THR A 66 -2.01 -8.41 4.43
CA THR A 66 -3.32 -9.04 4.29
C THR A 66 -4.36 -8.01 3.88
N GLY A 67 -5.53 -8.46 3.41
CA GLY A 67 -6.61 -7.54 3.05
C GLY A 67 -6.22 -6.51 1.99
N ILE A 68 -5.39 -6.89 1.02
CA ILE A 68 -4.88 -5.99 -0.02
C ILE A 68 -6.00 -5.65 -1.01
N ILE A 69 -6.21 -4.36 -1.24
CA ILE A 69 -7.23 -3.80 -2.14
C ILE A 69 -6.55 -2.78 -3.07
N GLU A 70 -6.80 -2.89 -4.37
CA GLU A 70 -6.45 -1.89 -5.37
C GLU A 70 -7.68 -1.04 -5.71
N LEU A 71 -7.53 0.29 -5.67
CA LEU A 71 -8.57 1.25 -6.02
C LEU A 71 -8.08 2.17 -7.15
N ALA A 72 -8.85 2.27 -8.22
CA ALA A 72 -8.53 3.17 -9.32
C ALA A 72 -8.68 4.64 -8.90
N ILE A 73 -7.68 5.46 -9.21
CA ILE A 73 -7.72 6.90 -8.93
C ILE A 73 -8.34 7.62 -10.13
N SER A 74 -9.41 8.37 -9.89
CA SER A 74 -10.08 9.15 -10.94
C SER A 74 -9.41 10.50 -11.21
N LYS A 75 -8.82 11.11 -10.18
CA LYS A 75 -8.18 12.43 -10.24
C LYS A 75 -7.16 12.58 -9.10
N ILE A 76 -6.02 13.21 -9.40
CA ILE A 76 -5.01 13.65 -8.43
C ILE A 76 -4.93 15.17 -8.53
N ILE A 77 -4.90 15.87 -7.39
CA ILE A 77 -4.82 17.33 -7.28
C ILE A 77 -3.69 17.66 -6.31
N HIS A 78 -2.89 18.69 -6.63
CA HIS A 78 -1.86 19.25 -5.76
C HIS A 78 -2.27 20.63 -5.26
#